data_AF-A0A0G4EH23-F1
#
_entry.id   AF-A0A0G4EH23-F1
#
_cell.length_a   1.000
_cell.length_b   1.000
_cell.length_c   1.000
_cell.angle_alpha   90.00
_cell.angle_beta   90.00
_cell.angle_gamma   90.00
#
_symmetry.space_group_name_H-M   'P 1'
#
loop_
_entity.id
_entity.type
_entity.pdbx_description
1 polymer ?
#
loop_
_entity_poly.entity_id
_entity_poly.type
_entity_poly.pdbx_seq_one_letter_code
_entity_poly.pdbx_strand_id
1 'polypeptide(L)'
;MPRCKAAGCTKNHAKHYCRVCHTKDSDHCAMNCPVLQALCTSGRCVGYHQTSSAHGQQISQSRVMRPSSSGAAGRGIYFAIRPNETQRKAHNHGCMVTAEIFMSRPKHVYRANSPNVTYESLAAEGYDGVIVHGFMSGVEVVVYRSEQVRVISVQNM
;
A
#
# COMPACT_ATOMS: atom_id res chain seq x y z
N MET A 1 -14.56 19.19 -26.61
CA MET A 1 -14.65 19.10 -25.13
C MET A 1 -13.27 18.74 -24.58
N PRO A 2 -12.83 19.29 -23.44
CA PRO A 2 -11.53 18.96 -22.87
C PRO A 2 -11.50 17.47 -22.53
N ARG A 3 -10.52 16.75 -23.11
CA ARG A 3 -10.27 15.35 -22.79
C ARG A 3 -9.29 15.30 -21.62
N CYS A 4 -9.46 14.31 -20.75
CA CYS A 4 -8.54 14.00 -19.67
C CYS A 4 -7.07 14.08 -20.13
N LYS A 5 -6.24 14.86 -19.42
CA LYS A 5 -4.81 15.02 -19.72
C LYS A 5 -3.95 13.85 -19.22
N ALA A 6 -4.51 12.91 -18.45
CA ALA A 6 -3.76 11.79 -17.92
C ALA A 6 -3.38 10.78 -19.00
N ALA A 7 -2.08 10.55 -19.16
CA ALA A 7 -1.55 9.59 -20.13
C ALA A 7 -2.16 8.18 -19.88
N GLY A 8 -2.67 7.55 -20.94
CA GLY A 8 -3.30 6.23 -20.90
C GLY A 8 -4.74 6.21 -20.36
N CYS A 9 -5.34 7.36 -20.02
CA CYS A 9 -6.72 7.39 -19.56
C CYS A 9 -7.72 7.25 -20.73
N THR A 10 -8.54 6.20 -20.70
CA THR A 10 -9.56 5.92 -21.73
C THR A 10 -10.97 6.38 -21.35
N LYS A 11 -11.16 6.90 -20.14
CA LYS A 11 -12.47 7.31 -19.63
C LYS A 11 -12.88 8.69 -20.15
N ASN A 12 -14.20 8.89 -20.33
CA ASN A 12 -14.76 10.16 -20.76
C ASN A 12 -14.97 11.10 -19.56
N HIS A 13 -13.97 11.93 -19.27
CA HIS A 13 -14.06 13.02 -18.29
C HIS A 13 -13.03 14.11 -18.58
N ALA A 14 -13.28 15.32 -18.08
CA ALA A 14 -12.42 16.48 -18.31
C ALA A 14 -11.19 16.53 -17.39
N LYS A 15 -11.30 16.05 -16.14
CA LYS A 15 -10.24 16.12 -15.11
C LYS A 15 -9.89 14.75 -14.59
N HIS A 16 -8.61 14.47 -14.32
CA HIS A 16 -8.19 13.21 -13.71
C HIS A 16 -7.94 13.36 -12.21
N TYR A 17 -8.57 12.52 -11.39
CA TYR A 17 -8.22 12.44 -9.97
C TYR A 17 -7.24 11.30 -9.72
N CYS A 18 -6.02 11.62 -9.28
CA CYS A 18 -5.05 10.61 -8.90
C CYS A 18 -5.26 10.17 -7.45
N ARG A 19 -5.60 8.89 -7.24
CA ARG A 19 -5.88 8.33 -5.91
C ARG A 19 -4.63 8.12 -5.03
N VAL A 20 -3.42 8.29 -5.57
CA VAL A 20 -2.17 8.18 -4.82
C VAL A 20 -1.77 9.53 -4.23
N CYS A 21 -1.62 10.55 -5.08
CA CYS A 21 -1.20 11.89 -4.66
C CYS A 21 -2.37 12.82 -4.29
N HIS A 22 -3.62 12.42 -4.58
CA HIS A 22 -4.86 13.17 -4.36
C HIS A 22 -4.97 14.46 -5.18
N THR A 23 -4.17 14.62 -6.25
CA THR A 23 -4.31 15.73 -7.20
C THR A 23 -5.65 15.62 -7.94
N LYS A 24 -6.47 16.69 -7.87
CA LYS A 24 -7.83 16.78 -8.45
C LYS A 24 -7.89 16.85 -9.97
N ASP A 25 -6.79 17.25 -10.60
CA ASP A 25 -6.64 17.27 -12.05
C ASP A 25 -5.19 16.92 -12.43
N SER A 26 -4.84 15.63 -12.33
CA SER A 26 -3.52 15.11 -12.67
C SER A 26 -3.37 14.83 -14.17
N ASP A 27 -2.12 14.79 -14.62
CA ASP A 27 -1.64 14.38 -15.94
C ASP A 27 -1.15 12.92 -15.98
N HIS A 28 -1.40 12.18 -14.90
CA HIS A 28 -0.99 10.79 -14.76
C HIS A 28 -2.10 9.94 -14.12
N CYS A 29 -2.09 8.65 -14.47
CA CYS A 29 -2.85 7.62 -13.79
C CYS A 29 -2.13 7.17 -12.51
N ALA A 30 -2.85 6.52 -11.58
CA ALA A 30 -2.29 6.05 -10.30
C ALA A 30 -1.05 5.15 -10.44
N MET A 31 -1.02 4.29 -11.47
CA MET A 31 0.11 3.41 -11.77
C MET A 31 1.39 4.18 -12.13
N ASN A 32 1.25 5.38 -12.70
CA ASN A 32 2.35 6.24 -13.11
C ASN A 32 2.48 7.48 -12.21
N CYS A 33 1.98 7.41 -10.97
CA CYS A 33 2.04 8.54 -10.06
C CYS A 33 3.48 8.76 -9.57
N PRO A 34 4.05 9.98 -9.70
CA PRO A 34 5.40 10.27 -9.24
C PRO A 34 5.59 10.02 -7.75
N VAL A 35 4.56 10.24 -6.92
CA VAL A 35 4.60 9.93 -5.49
C VAL A 35 4.76 8.44 -5.26
N LEU A 36 4.00 7.60 -5.99
CA LEU A 36 4.13 6.15 -5.87
C LEU A 36 5.49 5.67 -6.36
N GLN A 37 5.96 6.22 -7.48
CA GLN A 37 7.24 5.86 -8.06
C GLN A 37 8.39 6.20 -7.11
N ALA A 38 8.40 7.43 -6.56
CA ALA A 38 9.38 7.86 -5.57
C ALA A 38 9.41 6.95 -4.33
N LEU A 39 8.24 6.49 -3.86
CA LEU A 39 8.15 5.53 -2.74
C LEU A 39 8.74 4.16 -3.10
N CYS A 40 8.62 3.72 -4.36
CA CYS A 40 9.06 2.38 -4.77
C CYS A 40 10.53 2.34 -5.23
N THR A 41 11.06 3.41 -5.80
CA THR A 41 12.42 3.43 -6.39
C THR A 41 13.54 3.63 -5.38
N SER A 42 13.23 4.13 -4.18
CA SER A 42 14.19 4.29 -3.07
C SER A 42 14.55 2.97 -2.38
N GLY A 43 13.86 1.86 -2.71
CA GLY A 43 13.92 0.61 -1.97
C GLY A 43 13.29 0.67 -0.57
N ARG A 44 12.73 1.84 -0.20
CA ARG A 44 12.23 2.15 1.14
C ARG A 44 11.05 3.10 1.07
N CYS A 45 9.92 2.70 1.61
CA CYS A 45 8.77 3.58 1.78
C CYS A 45 8.27 3.63 3.22
N VAL A 46 7.66 4.74 3.61
CA VAL A 46 6.94 4.83 4.87
C VAL A 46 5.50 4.42 4.63
N GLY A 47 5.01 3.50 5.46
CA GLY A 47 3.63 3.04 5.42
C GLY A 47 2.95 3.11 6.78
N TYR A 48 1.62 3.06 6.73
CA TYR A 48 0.73 3.20 7.87
C TYR A 48 -0.21 2.00 7.96
N HIS A 49 -0.38 1.47 9.16
CA HIS A 49 -1.25 0.33 9.42
C HIS A 49 -2.07 0.57 10.68
N GLN A 50 -3.40 0.42 10.61
CA GLN A 50 -4.24 0.47 11.79
C GLN A 50 -4.56 -0.93 12.31
N THR A 51 -4.56 -1.06 13.63
CA THR A 51 -4.95 -2.28 14.33
C THR A 51 -5.61 -1.94 15.67
N SER A 52 -6.01 -2.94 16.45
CA SER A 52 -6.56 -2.73 17.79
C SER A 52 -5.46 -2.33 18.78
N SER A 53 -5.81 -1.65 19.87
CA SER A 53 -4.84 -1.24 20.90
C SER A 53 -4.07 -2.42 21.49
N ALA A 54 -4.71 -3.58 21.65
CA ALA A 54 -4.06 -4.81 22.13
C ALA A 54 -2.97 -5.32 21.17
N HIS A 55 -3.28 -5.41 19.87
CA HIS A 55 -2.27 -5.78 18.86
C HIS A 55 -1.20 -4.70 18.71
N GLY A 56 -1.58 -3.42 18.82
CA GLY A 56 -0.65 -2.29 18.87
C GLY A 56 0.38 -2.46 19.99
N GLN A 57 -0.06 -2.78 21.21
CA GLN A 57 0.84 -3.04 22.34
C GLN A 57 1.81 -4.20 22.06
N GLN A 58 1.33 -5.30 21.47
CA GLN A 58 2.17 -6.43 21.08
C GLN A 58 3.22 -6.04 20.03
N ILE A 59 2.85 -5.24 19.02
CA ILE A 59 3.77 -4.72 18.01
C ILE A 59 4.76 -3.74 18.62
N SER A 60 4.33 -2.92 19.57
CA SER A 60 5.20 -1.97 20.28
C SER A 60 6.30 -2.70 21.05
N GLN A 61 5.94 -3.77 21.76
CA GLN A 61 6.87 -4.59 22.55
C GLN A 61 7.80 -5.42 21.67
N SER A 62 7.26 -6.11 20.66
CA SER A 62 8.04 -7.04 19.83
C SER A 62 8.79 -6.37 18.70
N ARG A 63 8.34 -5.18 18.24
CA ARG A 63 8.78 -4.51 17.01
C ARG A 63 8.60 -5.33 15.74
N VAL A 64 7.80 -6.41 15.79
CA VAL A 64 7.58 -7.34 14.68
C VAL A 64 6.14 -7.22 14.20
N MET A 65 5.96 -6.99 12.89
CA MET A 65 4.67 -7.14 12.22
C MET A 65 4.66 -8.46 11.47
N ARG A 66 3.60 -9.25 11.64
CA ARG A 66 3.46 -10.57 10.99
C ARG A 66 2.43 -10.50 9.86
N PRO A 67 2.60 -11.30 8.79
CA PRO A 67 1.60 -11.40 7.75
C PRO A 67 0.23 -11.83 8.28
N SER A 68 -0.83 -11.30 7.69
CA SER A 68 -2.20 -11.68 8.00
C SER A 68 -2.53 -13.11 7.53
N SER A 69 -3.67 -13.63 7.97
CA SER A 69 -4.22 -14.91 7.47
C SER A 69 -4.84 -14.79 6.07
N SER A 70 -5.16 -13.58 5.61
CA SER A 70 -5.76 -13.30 4.31
C SER A 70 -5.63 -11.82 3.91
N GLY A 71 -5.89 -11.48 2.66
CA GLY A 71 -5.95 -10.10 2.19
C GLY A 71 -6.05 -10.00 0.66
N ALA A 72 -6.08 -8.77 0.14
CA ALA A 72 -6.30 -8.51 -1.28
C ALA A 72 -5.22 -9.07 -2.22
N ALA A 73 -4.01 -9.28 -1.69
CA ALA A 73 -2.88 -9.90 -2.38
C ALA A 73 -2.32 -11.08 -1.56
N GLY A 74 -3.20 -11.89 -0.96
CA GLY A 74 -2.77 -13.04 -0.15
C GLY A 74 -2.31 -12.68 1.27
N ARG A 75 -1.48 -13.54 1.85
CA ARG A 75 -1.07 -13.48 3.26
C ARG A 75 0.13 -12.56 3.44
N GLY A 76 -0.13 -11.27 3.48
CA GLY A 76 0.89 -10.22 3.56
C GLY A 76 0.71 -9.28 4.77
N ILE A 77 1.61 -8.31 4.88
CA ILE A 77 1.57 -7.20 5.82
C ILE A 77 1.18 -5.96 5.01
N TYR A 78 0.02 -5.41 5.30
CA TYR A 78 -0.63 -4.39 4.47
C TYR A 78 -0.45 -3.00 5.07
N PHE A 79 -0.05 -2.05 4.23
CA PHE A 79 0.14 -0.65 4.60
C PHE A 79 -0.56 0.27 3.62
N ALA A 80 -1.14 1.34 4.16
CA ALA A 80 -1.51 2.51 3.38
C ALA A 80 -0.29 3.45 3.25
N ILE A 81 -0.29 4.29 2.21
CA ILE A 81 0.76 5.31 2.04
C ILE A 81 0.43 6.63 2.76
N ARG A 82 -0.79 6.75 3.31
CA ARG A 82 -1.22 7.88 4.14
C ARG A 82 -1.98 7.39 5.38
N PRO A 83 -1.88 8.08 6.53
CA PRO A 83 -2.60 7.69 7.75
C PRO A 83 -4.11 7.68 7.58
N ASN A 84 -4.69 8.66 6.88
CA ASN A 84 -6.15 8.74 6.72
C ASN A 84 -6.74 7.64 5.83
N GLU A 85 -5.93 7.02 4.97
CA GLU A 85 -6.37 5.94 4.08
C GLU A 85 -6.59 4.63 4.84
N THR A 86 -5.94 4.43 5.99
CA THR A 86 -6.09 3.21 6.80
C THR A 86 -7.51 3.04 7.32
N GLN A 87 -8.26 4.13 7.53
CA GLN A 87 -9.60 4.05 8.12
C GLN A 87 -10.60 3.26 7.29
N ARG A 88 -10.39 3.17 5.98
CA ARG A 88 -11.25 2.38 5.08
C ARG A 88 -10.64 1.04 4.69
N LYS A 89 -9.46 0.71 5.21
CA LYS A 89 -8.65 -0.45 4.83
C LYS A 89 -8.44 -1.43 5.97
N ALA A 90 -8.33 -0.91 7.20
CA ALA A 90 -8.14 -1.74 8.38
C ALA A 90 -9.43 -2.42 8.81
N HIS A 91 -9.30 -3.65 9.31
CA HIS A 91 -10.40 -4.36 9.96
C HIS A 91 -10.48 -4.07 11.48
N ASN A 92 -9.40 -3.55 12.06
CA ASN A 92 -9.30 -3.22 13.47
C ASN A 92 -8.79 -1.78 13.63
N HIS A 93 -9.29 -1.09 14.65
CA HIS A 93 -8.95 0.31 14.94
C HIS A 93 -8.60 0.49 16.43
N GLY A 94 -7.94 1.60 16.76
CA GLY A 94 -7.52 1.95 18.13
C GLY A 94 -6.01 2.14 18.28
N CYS A 95 -5.23 1.75 17.28
CA CYS A 95 -3.81 2.04 17.20
C CYS A 95 -3.35 2.28 15.75
N MET A 96 -2.43 3.23 15.56
CA MET A 96 -1.69 3.45 14.32
C MET A 96 -0.25 2.96 14.49
N VAL A 97 0.17 2.11 13.57
CA VAL A 97 1.57 1.71 13.39
C VAL A 97 2.14 2.45 12.18
N THR A 98 3.26 3.14 12.38
CA THR A 98 4.06 3.70 11.28
C THR A 98 5.29 2.83 11.11
N ALA A 99 5.61 2.44 9.88
CA ALA A 99 6.77 1.58 9.59
C ALA A 99 7.53 2.04 8.35
N GLU A 100 8.83 1.80 8.34
CA GLU A 100 9.62 1.75 7.11
C GLU A 100 9.48 0.35 6.51
N ILE A 101 9.24 0.31 5.20
CA ILE A 101 9.01 -0.91 4.42
C ILE A 101 10.16 -1.04 3.42
N PHE A 102 10.85 -2.19 3.45
CA PHE A 102 11.93 -2.52 2.54
C PHE A 102 11.38 -3.29 1.33
N MET A 103 11.32 -2.59 0.20
CA MET A 103 10.77 -3.10 -1.06
C MET A 103 11.33 -2.27 -2.21
N SER A 104 12.03 -2.93 -3.14
CA SER A 104 12.74 -2.28 -4.26
C SER A 104 12.14 -2.63 -5.62
N ARG A 105 11.44 -3.77 -5.71
CA ARG A 105 10.88 -4.29 -6.96
C ARG A 105 9.45 -4.76 -6.73
N PRO A 106 8.49 -3.85 -6.52
CA PRO A 106 7.10 -4.23 -6.35
C PRO A 106 6.49 -4.77 -7.65
N LYS A 107 5.65 -5.80 -7.53
CA LYS A 107 4.68 -6.16 -8.57
C LYS A 107 3.45 -5.28 -8.43
N HIS A 108 3.01 -4.65 -9.52
CA HIS A 108 1.77 -3.88 -9.53
C HIS A 108 0.61 -4.79 -9.90
N VAL A 109 -0.38 -4.90 -9.01
CA VAL A 109 -1.57 -5.74 -9.23
C VAL A 109 -2.85 -4.94 -9.04
N TYR A 110 -3.96 -5.46 -9.58
CA TYR A 110 -5.30 -4.90 -9.35
C TYR A 110 -6.07 -5.83 -8.41
N ARG A 111 -6.76 -5.28 -7.40
CA ARG A 111 -7.43 -6.03 -6.30
C ARG A 111 -8.21 -7.28 -6.76
N ALA A 112 -8.87 -7.23 -7.91
CA ALA A 112 -9.71 -8.32 -8.41
C ALA A 112 -8.94 -9.54 -8.95
N ASN A 113 -7.63 -9.40 -9.21
CA ASN A 113 -6.92 -10.33 -10.10
C ASN A 113 -5.79 -11.12 -9.41
N SER A 114 -5.58 -10.98 -8.10
CA SER A 114 -4.39 -11.57 -7.44
C SER A 114 -4.57 -11.98 -5.97
N PRO A 115 -5.63 -12.72 -5.58
CA PRO A 115 -5.89 -13.02 -4.18
C PRO A 115 -4.88 -13.97 -3.51
N ASN A 116 -4.03 -14.67 -4.27
CA ASN A 116 -3.19 -15.78 -3.79
C ASN A 116 -1.68 -15.53 -3.98
N VAL A 117 -1.24 -14.28 -3.95
CA VAL A 117 0.19 -13.97 -4.07
C VAL A 117 0.93 -14.44 -2.82
N THR A 118 2.09 -15.08 -3.02
CA THR A 118 3.04 -15.42 -1.95
C THR A 118 4.41 -14.80 -2.23
N TYR A 119 5.26 -14.74 -1.20
CA TYR A 119 6.64 -14.28 -1.39
C TYR A 119 7.38 -15.14 -2.42
N GLU A 120 7.19 -16.45 -2.39
CA GLU A 120 7.85 -17.41 -3.28
C GLU A 120 7.45 -17.16 -4.75
N SER A 121 6.16 -16.94 -5.01
CA SER A 121 5.69 -16.58 -6.36
C SER A 121 6.27 -15.27 -6.86
N LEU A 122 6.39 -14.26 -5.97
CA LEU A 122 6.96 -12.96 -6.33
C LEU A 122 8.46 -13.07 -6.59
N ALA A 123 9.18 -13.76 -5.71
CA ALA A 123 10.62 -13.93 -5.82
C ALA A 123 11.00 -14.68 -7.10
N ALA A 124 10.22 -15.70 -7.48
CA ALA A 124 10.41 -16.42 -8.75
C ALA A 124 10.24 -15.51 -9.99
N GLU A 125 9.40 -14.48 -9.89
CA GLU A 125 9.21 -13.45 -10.92
C GLU A 125 10.19 -12.26 -10.77
N GLY A 126 11.06 -12.26 -9.75
CA GLY A 126 12.01 -11.19 -9.47
C GLY A 126 11.41 -9.97 -8.75
N TYR A 127 10.25 -10.12 -8.13
CA TYR A 127 9.60 -9.10 -7.29
C TYR A 127 9.81 -9.39 -5.80
N ASP A 128 9.76 -8.35 -4.97
CA ASP A 128 9.93 -8.45 -3.51
C ASP A 128 8.73 -7.94 -2.70
N GLY A 129 7.68 -7.45 -3.36
CA GLY A 129 6.45 -7.03 -2.73
C GLY A 129 5.38 -6.67 -3.75
N VAL A 130 4.27 -6.09 -3.29
CA VAL A 130 3.13 -5.76 -4.14
C VAL A 130 2.61 -4.35 -3.86
N ILE A 131 2.26 -3.63 -4.94
CA ILE A 131 1.37 -2.48 -4.87
C ILE A 131 0.00 -2.89 -5.41
N VAL A 132 -1.02 -2.84 -4.54
CA VAL A 132 -2.41 -3.16 -4.91
C VAL A 132 -3.15 -1.89 -5.32
N HIS A 133 -3.65 -1.89 -6.56
CA HIS A 133 -4.48 -0.84 -7.13
C HIS A 133 -5.97 -1.20 -7.08
N GLY A 134 -6.82 -0.19 -7.29
CA GLY A 134 -8.26 -0.36 -7.48
C GLY A 134 -9.15 -0.07 -6.28
N PHE A 135 -8.58 0.34 -5.13
CA PHE A 135 -9.38 0.84 -4.02
C PHE A 135 -9.75 2.31 -4.22
N MET A 136 -10.93 2.67 -3.70
CA MET A 136 -11.32 4.08 -3.63
C MET A 136 -10.43 4.88 -2.68
N SER A 137 -9.91 4.23 -1.64
CA SER A 137 -9.09 4.79 -0.55
C SER A 137 -7.59 4.88 -0.86
N GLY A 138 -7.16 4.78 -2.11
CA GLY A 138 -5.73 4.78 -2.47
C GLY A 138 -5.12 3.38 -2.54
N VAL A 139 -3.84 3.29 -2.87
CA VAL A 139 -3.15 2.00 -3.03
C VAL A 139 -2.90 1.31 -1.70
N GLU A 140 -2.53 0.02 -1.74
CA GLU A 140 -1.93 -0.68 -0.59
C GLU A 140 -0.53 -1.17 -0.96
N VAL A 141 0.42 -1.00 -0.04
CA VAL A 141 1.75 -1.59 -0.10
C VAL A 141 1.70 -2.89 0.70
N VAL A 142 2.16 -3.99 0.10
CA VAL A 142 2.11 -5.32 0.72
C VAL A 142 3.48 -5.97 0.64
N VAL A 143 4.00 -6.37 1.80
CA VAL A 143 5.21 -7.19 1.94
C VAL A 143 4.87 -8.49 2.67
N TYR A 144 5.71 -9.51 2.55
CA TYR A 144 5.32 -10.88 2.97
C TYR A 144 6.21 -11.46 4.06
N ARG A 145 7.27 -10.73 4.41
CA ARG A 145 8.26 -11.11 5.42
C ARG A 145 8.38 -10.00 6.47
N SER A 146 8.44 -10.37 7.74
CA SER A 146 8.57 -9.41 8.85
C SER A 146 9.86 -8.58 8.73
N GLU A 147 10.90 -9.16 8.15
CA GLU A 147 12.20 -8.55 7.91
C GLU A 147 12.13 -7.39 6.91
N GLN A 148 11.05 -7.34 6.10
CA GLN A 148 10.77 -6.21 5.21
C GLN A 148 10.11 -5.03 5.93
N VAL A 149 9.91 -5.11 7.24
CA VAL A 149 9.24 -4.08 8.02
C VAL A 149 10.09 -3.68 9.20
N ARG A 150 10.42 -2.39 9.28
CA ARG A 150 10.97 -1.78 10.48
C ARG A 150 9.93 -0.85 11.06
N VAL A 151 9.32 -1.26 12.18
CA VAL A 151 8.39 -0.40 12.92
C VAL A 151 9.14 0.87 13.34
N ILE A 152 8.54 2.03 13.09
CA ILE A 152 9.02 3.35 13.51
C ILE A 152 8.31 3.73 14.80
N SER A 153 6.98 3.81 14.79
CA SER A 153 6.18 4.20 15.94
C SER A 153 4.88 3.39 16.03
N VAL A 154 4.35 3.33 17.25
CA VAL A 154 3.05 2.75 17.57
C VAL A 154 2.33 3.76 18.46
N GLN A 155 1.16 4.23 18.04
CA GLN A 155 0.41 5.31 18.70
C GLN A 155 -1.04 4.88 18.90
N ASN A 156 -1.58 5.03 20.10
CA ASN A 156 -3.02 4.88 20.33
C ASN A 156 -3.76 6.04 19.66
N MET A 157 -4.98 5.79 19.19
CA MET A 157 -5.84 6.78 18.53
C MET A 157 -7.19 6.90 19.23
#